data_AF-A0A6P1YK68-F1
#
_entry.id   AF-A0A6P1YK68-F1
#
_cell.length_a   1.000
_cell.length_b   1.000
_cell.length_c   1.000
_cell.angle_alpha   90.00
_cell.angle_beta   90.00
_cell.angle_gamma   90.00
#
_symmetry.space_group_name_H-M   'P 1'
#
loop_
_entity.id
_entity.type
_entity.pdbx_description
1 polymer ?
#
loop_
_entity_poly.entity_id
_entity_poly.type
_entity_poly.pdbx_seq_one_letter_code
_entity_poly.pdbx_strand_id
1 'polypeptide(L)'
;MITEEQRQIEVAGRHGPEVVGYVIDRATSCLRMYSMTIDPLRKVARQLGYAITTHGSLVKDIDLLAIPWTEDAVEAEVLAAAVIEIIRAADENEFAIVDRDCPRPKPHGRRCWSIHFTGGGFFDFGVMPRGAG
;
A
#
# COMPACT_ATOMS: atom_id res chain seq x y z
N MET A 1 21.60 -43.80 3.93
CA MET A 1 20.23 -43.47 3.51
C MET A 1 19.81 -42.25 4.31
N ILE A 2 19.44 -41.18 3.61
CA ILE A 2 18.94 -39.95 4.22
C ILE A 2 17.48 -40.22 4.63
N THR A 3 17.05 -39.80 5.82
CA THR A 3 15.67 -40.05 6.29
C THR A 3 14.66 -39.23 5.49
N GLU A 4 13.40 -39.67 5.45
CA GLU A 4 12.33 -38.95 4.72
C GLU A 4 12.18 -37.50 5.25
N GLU A 5 12.37 -37.29 6.55
CA GLU A 5 12.38 -35.97 7.19
C GLU A 5 13.53 -35.08 6.69
N GLN A 6 14.74 -35.63 6.56
CA GLN A 6 15.89 -34.93 6.00
C GLN A 6 15.69 -34.63 4.50
N ARG A 7 14.94 -35.47 3.77
CA ARG A 7 14.57 -35.25 2.37
C ARG A 7 13.59 -34.09 2.22
N GLN A 8 12.63 -33.93 3.14
CA GLN A 8 11.69 -32.80 3.17
C GLN A 8 12.40 -31.47 3.48
N ILE A 9 13.39 -31.48 4.38
CA ILE A 9 14.23 -30.31 4.69
C ILE A 9 15.07 -29.89 3.46
N GLU A 10 15.62 -30.85 2.72
CA GLU A 10 16.38 -30.60 1.48
C GLU A 10 15.52 -30.05 0.34
N VAL A 11 14.24 -30.42 0.27
CA VAL A 11 13.29 -29.89 -0.73
C VAL A 11 12.88 -28.46 -0.39
N ALA A 12 12.62 -28.16 0.89
CA ALA A 12 12.37 -26.79 1.35
C ALA A 12 13.59 -25.87 1.12
N GLY A 13 14.81 -26.39 1.31
CA GLY A 13 16.05 -25.67 1.04
C GLY A 13 16.31 -25.35 -0.43
N ARG A 14 15.71 -26.10 -1.38
CA ARG A 14 15.84 -25.86 -2.83
C ARG A 14 14.98 -24.71 -3.36
N HIS A 15 13.86 -24.42 -2.71
CA HIS A 15 13.02 -23.25 -3.05
C HIS A 15 13.37 -22.00 -2.22
N GLY A 16 14.19 -22.15 -1.17
CA GLY A 16 14.64 -21.05 -0.31
C GLY A 16 15.22 -19.84 -1.06
N PRO A 17 16.13 -20.01 -2.05
CA PRO A 17 16.71 -18.89 -2.79
C PRO A 17 15.69 -18.10 -3.61
N GLU A 18 14.72 -18.79 -4.23
CA GLU A 18 13.68 -18.17 -5.06
C GLU A 18 12.65 -17.42 -4.21
N VAL A 19 12.25 -18.00 -3.07
CA VAL A 19 11.33 -17.35 -2.12
C VAL A 19 11.98 -16.12 -1.49
N VAL A 20 13.26 -16.21 -1.10
CA VAL A 20 14.01 -15.07 -0.57
C VAL A 20 14.16 -13.99 -1.62
N GLY A 21 14.48 -14.35 -2.87
CA GLY A 21 14.54 -13.42 -3.99
C GLY A 21 13.21 -12.69 -4.20
N TYR A 22 12.10 -13.42 -4.25
CA TYR A 22 10.76 -12.83 -4.39
C TYR A 22 10.42 -11.83 -3.28
N VAL A 23 10.74 -12.16 -2.01
CA VAL A 23 10.49 -11.26 -0.88
C VAL A 23 11.36 -10.00 -0.97
N ILE A 24 12.64 -10.15 -1.31
CA ILE A 24 13.55 -9.02 -1.50
C ILE A 24 13.05 -8.12 -2.62
N ASP A 25 12.74 -8.69 -3.79
CA ASP A 25 12.26 -7.93 -4.95
C ASP A 25 10.98 -7.16 -4.62
N ARG A 26 10.04 -7.80 -3.90
CA ARG A 26 8.80 -7.14 -3.49
C ARG A 26 9.06 -6.01 -2.50
N ALA A 27 9.90 -6.24 -1.49
CA ALA A 27 10.25 -5.21 -0.51
C ALA A 27 10.97 -4.03 -1.17
N THR A 28 11.90 -4.29 -2.09
CA THR A 28 12.59 -3.26 -2.86
C THR A 28 11.61 -2.44 -3.71
N SER A 29 10.66 -3.09 -4.37
CA SER A 29 9.62 -2.41 -5.16
C SER A 29 8.75 -1.50 -4.28
N CYS A 30 8.26 -2.01 -3.14
CA CYS A 30 7.47 -1.22 -2.18
C CYS A 30 8.26 -0.06 -1.59
N LEU A 31 9.51 -0.27 -1.17
CA LEU A 31 10.36 0.78 -0.61
C LEU A 31 10.64 1.89 -1.63
N ARG A 32 10.98 1.52 -2.88
CA ARG A 32 11.17 2.50 -3.95
C ARG A 32 9.91 3.34 -4.15
N MET A 33 8.77 2.66 -4.29
CA MET A 33 7.49 3.29 -4.53
C MET A 33 7.11 4.24 -3.37
N TYR A 34 7.24 3.77 -2.13
CA TYR A 34 7.03 4.57 -0.94
C TYR A 34 7.94 5.81 -0.90
N SER A 35 9.25 5.64 -1.10
CA SER A 35 10.22 6.74 -1.08
C SER A 35 9.93 7.82 -2.12
N MET A 36 9.45 7.44 -3.30
CA MET A 36 9.11 8.39 -4.36
C MET A 36 7.80 9.16 -4.09
N THR A 37 6.86 8.56 -3.37
CA THR A 37 5.49 9.12 -3.28
C THR A 37 5.12 9.67 -1.92
N ILE A 38 5.74 9.26 -0.82
CA ILE A 38 5.24 9.61 0.51
C ILE A 38 5.15 11.13 0.74
N ASP A 39 6.12 11.90 0.27
CA ASP A 39 6.11 13.36 0.43
C ASP A 39 5.07 14.05 -0.48
N PRO A 40 4.99 13.75 -1.79
CA PRO A 40 3.87 14.20 -2.64
C PRO A 40 2.49 13.84 -2.06
N LEU A 41 2.32 12.62 -1.57
CA LEU A 41 1.06 12.15 -0.97
C LEU A 41 0.70 12.95 0.29
N ARG A 42 1.66 13.14 1.20
CA ARG A 42 1.45 13.96 2.41
C ARG A 42 1.14 15.42 2.05
N LYS A 43 1.80 15.96 1.03
CA LYS A 43 1.58 17.34 0.57
C LYS A 43 0.14 17.52 0.06
N VAL A 44 -0.34 16.65 -0.82
CA VAL A 44 -1.71 16.75 -1.35
C VAL A 44 -2.75 16.50 -0.26
N ALA A 45 -2.50 15.52 0.62
CA ALA A 45 -3.40 15.22 1.73
C ALA A 45 -3.56 16.41 2.66
N ARG A 46 -2.46 17.11 2.99
CA ARG A 46 -2.49 18.32 3.82
C ARG A 46 -3.33 19.43 3.19
N GLN A 47 -3.24 19.62 1.88
CA GLN A 47 -4.05 20.60 1.16
C GLN A 47 -5.55 20.26 1.19
N LEU A 48 -5.87 18.97 1.30
CA LEU A 48 -7.22 18.42 1.35
C LEU A 48 -7.73 18.22 2.78
N GLY A 49 -6.99 18.68 3.79
CA GLY A 49 -7.41 18.64 5.20
C GLY A 49 -7.06 17.35 5.95
N TYR A 50 -6.12 16.55 5.45
CA TYR A 50 -5.73 15.27 6.03
C TYR A 50 -4.25 15.21 6.42
N ALA A 51 -3.96 14.46 7.48
CA ALA A 51 -2.61 13.98 7.79
C ALA A 51 -2.49 12.51 7.35
N ILE A 52 -1.38 12.13 6.69
CA ILE A 52 -1.08 10.74 6.32
C ILE A 52 0.03 10.19 7.21
N THR A 53 -0.24 9.05 7.83
CA THR A 53 0.76 8.21 8.49
C THR A 53 0.93 6.88 7.76
N THR A 54 2.05 6.21 8.02
CA THR A 54 2.41 4.91 7.44
C THR A 54 2.49 3.88 8.56
N HIS A 55 2.05 2.65 8.29
CA HIS A 55 2.24 1.52 9.21
C HIS A 55 2.69 0.27 8.45
N GLY A 56 2.72 -0.87 9.15
CA GLY A 56 3.12 -2.14 8.56
C GLY A 56 4.62 -2.22 8.27
N SER A 57 5.00 -3.14 7.38
CA SER A 57 6.39 -3.54 7.16
C SER A 57 7.02 -2.99 5.89
N LEU A 58 6.22 -2.46 4.96
CA LEU A 58 6.64 -2.09 3.59
C LEU A 58 7.23 -3.25 2.77
N VAL A 59 7.04 -4.50 3.19
CA VAL A 59 7.60 -5.68 2.51
C VAL A 59 6.70 -6.16 1.39
N LYS A 60 5.38 -6.16 1.59
CA LYS A 60 4.40 -6.70 0.63
C LYS A 60 3.51 -5.60 0.05
N ASP A 61 3.16 -4.65 0.90
CA ASP A 61 2.21 -3.57 0.70
C ASP A 61 2.70 -2.30 1.40
N ILE A 62 2.14 -1.17 0.96
CA ILE A 62 2.39 0.15 1.54
C ILE A 62 1.11 0.56 2.27
N ASP A 63 1.07 0.32 3.58
CA ASP A 63 -0.09 0.69 4.39
C ASP A 63 -0.05 2.18 4.74
N LEU A 64 -1.06 2.91 4.29
CA LEU A 64 -1.23 4.33 4.56
C LEU A 64 -2.55 4.59 5.27
N LEU A 65 -2.53 5.46 6.28
CA LEU A 65 -3.72 5.91 6.97
C LEU A 65 -3.83 7.43 6.92
N ALA A 66 -4.88 7.93 6.28
CA ALA A 66 -5.27 9.33 6.27
C ALA A 66 -6.27 9.61 7.38
N ILE A 67 -5.95 10.61 8.20
CA ILE A 67 -6.76 11.07 9.33
C ILE A 67 -7.16 12.52 9.05
N PRO A 68 -8.45 12.88 9.07
CA PRO A 68 -8.89 14.27 8.99
C PRO A 68 -8.18 15.10 10.06
N TRP A 69 -7.56 16.21 9.64
CA TRP A 69 -6.76 17.10 10.48
C TRP A 69 -7.37 18.51 10.57
N THR A 70 -8.32 18.82 9.70
CA THR A 70 -9.02 20.11 9.65
C THR A 70 -10.52 19.89 9.62
N GLU A 71 -11.30 20.89 10.07
CA GLU A 71 -12.76 20.89 9.97
C GLU A 71 -13.25 20.80 8.51
N ASP A 72 -12.53 21.46 7.59
CA ASP A 72 -12.87 21.50 6.16
C ASP A 72 -12.26 20.33 5.36
N ALA A 73 -11.95 19.21 6.01
CA ALA A 73 -11.45 18.03 5.30
C ALA A 73 -12.46 17.59 4.21
N VAL A 74 -11.95 17.31 3.02
CA VAL A 74 -12.79 16.92 1.86
C VAL A 74 -13.33 15.50 2.01
N GLU A 75 -14.28 15.10 1.18
CA GLU A 75 -14.76 13.71 1.15
C GLU A 75 -13.63 12.72 0.85
N ALA A 76 -13.73 11.51 1.42
CA ALA A 76 -12.70 10.49 1.29
C ALA A 76 -12.39 10.12 -0.17
N GLU A 77 -13.40 10.13 -1.04
CA GLU A 77 -13.27 9.90 -2.48
C GLU A 77 -12.42 10.97 -3.18
N VAL A 78 -12.52 12.24 -2.75
CA VAL A 78 -11.75 13.35 -3.33
C VAL A 78 -10.27 13.17 -2.97
N LEU A 79 -9.99 12.84 -1.71
CA LEU A 79 -8.64 12.51 -1.27
C LEU A 79 -8.08 11.29 -2.00
N ALA A 80 -8.85 10.20 -2.09
CA ALA A 80 -8.44 8.98 -2.76
C ALA A 80 -8.12 9.22 -4.24
N ALA A 81 -8.94 9.98 -4.96
CA ALA A 81 -8.67 10.34 -6.35
C ALA A 81 -7.33 11.07 -6.50
N ALA A 82 -7.05 12.06 -5.65
CA ALA A 82 -5.78 12.79 -5.68
C ALA A 82 -4.57 11.90 -5.39
N VAL A 83 -4.70 10.97 -4.43
CA VAL A 83 -3.67 9.98 -4.09
C VAL A 83 -3.41 9.01 -5.25
N ILE A 84 -4.47 8.48 -5.87
CA ILE A 84 -4.38 7.56 -7.01
C ILE A 84 -3.63 8.20 -8.18
N GLU A 85 -3.89 9.47 -8.50
CA GLU A 85 -3.21 10.16 -9.59
C GLU A 85 -1.71 10.36 -9.32
N ILE A 86 -1.31 10.62 -8.08
CA ILE A 86 0.12 10.68 -7.70
C ILE A 86 0.77 9.31 -7.85
N ILE A 87 0.10 8.23 -7.42
CA ILE A 87 0.62 6.87 -7.56
C ILE A 87 0.77 6.49 -9.03
N ARG A 88 -0.24 6.80 -9.86
CA ARG A 88 -0.18 6.59 -11.32
C ARG A 88 0.96 7.33 -11.97
N ALA A 89 1.15 8.60 -11.63
CA ALA A 89 2.23 9.41 -12.17
C ALA A 89 3.63 8.89 -11.78
N ALA A 90 3.75 8.18 -10.66
CA ALA A 90 4.99 7.58 -10.20
C ALA A 90 5.20 6.13 -10.68
N ASP A 91 4.15 5.48 -11.18
CA ASP A 91 4.22 4.13 -11.76
C ASP A 91 4.64 4.21 -13.23
N GLU A 92 5.93 3.99 -13.49
CA GLU A 92 6.58 4.19 -14.80
C GLU A 92 5.94 3.43 -15.98
N ASN A 93 5.19 2.36 -15.72
CA ASN A 93 4.54 1.57 -16.78
C ASN A 93 3.03 1.87 -16.91
N GLU A 94 2.54 2.91 -16.24
CA GLU A 94 1.13 3.33 -16.22
C GLU A 94 0.18 2.19 -15.82
N PHE A 95 0.69 1.19 -15.09
CA PHE A 95 -0.07 0.01 -14.70
C PHE A 95 -1.04 0.30 -13.56
N ALA A 96 -0.81 1.34 -12.77
CA ALA A 96 -1.50 1.52 -11.50
C ALA A 96 -3.04 1.41 -11.59
N ILE A 97 -3.56 0.31 -11.02
CA ILE A 97 -4.98 -0.05 -11.03
C ILE A 97 -5.53 -0.09 -9.61
N VAL A 98 -6.80 0.32 -9.48
CA VAL A 98 -7.55 0.22 -8.24
C VAL A 98 -8.39 -1.04 -8.28
N ASP A 99 -8.42 -1.77 -7.17
CA ASP A 99 -9.31 -2.92 -7.01
C ASP A 99 -10.77 -2.54 -7.28
N ARG A 100 -11.50 -3.42 -7.98
CA ARG A 100 -12.90 -3.18 -8.40
C ARG A 100 -13.86 -2.95 -7.23
N ASP A 101 -13.59 -3.57 -6.08
CA ASP A 101 -14.46 -3.52 -4.90
C ASP A 101 -14.12 -2.36 -3.95
N CYS A 102 -13.26 -1.43 -4.36
CA CYS A 102 -12.93 -0.25 -3.59
C CYS A 102 -13.96 0.90 -3.75
N PRO A 103 -14.17 1.71 -2.70
CA PRO A 103 -13.61 1.54 -1.34
C PRO A 103 -14.31 0.43 -0.55
N ARG A 104 -13.50 -0.37 0.16
CA ARG A 104 -14.01 -1.37 1.09
C ARG A 104 -14.23 -0.76 2.48
N PRO A 105 -15.35 -1.06 3.17
CA PRO A 105 -15.54 -0.66 4.55
C PRO A 105 -14.55 -1.41 5.47
N LYS A 106 -14.04 -0.71 6.48
CA LYS A 106 -13.17 -1.23 7.54
C LYS A 106 -13.70 -0.74 8.91
N PRO A 107 -13.24 -1.32 10.03
CA PRO A 107 -13.67 -0.90 11.37
C PRO A 107 -13.54 0.61 11.60
N HIS A 108 -14.37 1.14 12.51
CA HIS A 108 -14.41 2.57 12.89
C HIS A 108 -14.78 3.53 11.74
N GLY A 109 -15.54 3.04 10.75
CA GLY A 109 -15.99 3.85 9.60
C GLY A 109 -14.89 4.14 8.58
N ARG A 110 -13.69 3.56 8.75
CA ARG A 110 -12.58 3.70 7.80
C ARG A 110 -12.95 3.10 6.44
N ARG A 111 -12.54 3.75 5.36
CA ARG A 111 -12.69 3.27 3.98
C ARG A 111 -11.33 3.00 3.37
N CYS A 112 -11.18 1.91 2.63
CA CYS A 112 -9.89 1.43 2.14
C CYS A 112 -9.87 1.27 0.62
N TRP A 113 -8.79 1.75 0.00
CA TRP A 113 -8.47 1.54 -1.41
C TRP A 113 -7.21 0.68 -1.53
N SER A 114 -7.29 -0.39 -2.32
CA SER A 114 -6.11 -1.12 -2.78
C SER A 114 -5.72 -0.62 -4.17
N ILE A 115 -4.51 -0.09 -4.27
CA ILE A 115 -3.97 0.53 -5.49
C ILE A 115 -2.71 -0.25 -5.86
N HIS A 116 -2.83 -1.15 -6.82
CA HIS A 116 -1.73 -1.96 -7.33
C HIS A 116 -0.85 -1.12 -8.24
N PHE A 117 0.46 -1.40 -8.27
CA PHE A 117 1.44 -0.72 -9.12
C PHE A 117 2.45 -1.72 -9.70
N THR A 118 3.24 -1.31 -10.68
CA THR A 118 4.23 -2.21 -11.30
C THR A 118 5.28 -2.71 -10.30
N GLY A 119 5.63 -4.00 -10.40
CA GLY A 119 6.51 -4.68 -9.42
C GLY A 119 5.74 -5.49 -8.37
N GLY A 120 4.40 -5.46 -8.45
CA GLY A 120 3.50 -6.41 -7.82
C GLY A 120 3.04 -6.03 -6.40
N GLY A 121 3.56 -4.95 -5.82
CA GLY A 121 3.05 -4.37 -4.59
C GLY A 121 1.72 -3.62 -4.77
N PHE A 122 1.17 -3.14 -3.67
CA PHE A 122 0.01 -2.24 -3.68
C PHE A 122 0.06 -1.30 -2.47
N PHE A 123 -0.60 -0.16 -2.60
CA PHE A 123 -0.94 0.67 -1.44
C PHE A 123 -2.24 0.15 -0.82
N ASP A 124 -2.27 -0.09 0.49
CA ASP A 124 -3.51 -0.21 1.27
C ASP A 124 -3.80 1.15 1.90
N PHE A 125 -4.57 1.98 1.19
CA PHE A 125 -4.83 3.35 1.57
C PHE A 125 -6.16 3.47 2.33
N GLY A 126 -6.06 3.59 3.66
CA GLY A 126 -7.18 3.82 4.54
C GLY A 126 -7.46 5.31 4.78
N VAL A 127 -8.73 5.71 4.72
CA VAL A 127 -9.19 7.06 5.07
C VAL A 127 -10.17 6.97 6.23
N MET A 128 -9.85 7.64 7.35
CA MET A 128 -10.74 7.74 8.51
C MET A 128 -11.93 8.67 8.19
N PRO A 129 -13.11 8.42 8.77
CA PRO A 129 -14.25 9.31 8.61
C PRO A 129 -13.94 10.69 9.21
N ARG A 130 -14.43 11.74 8.54
CA ARG A 130 -14.57 13.07 9.14
C ARG A 130 -15.54 12.94 10.32
N GLY A 131 -15.33 13.67 11.40
CA GLY A 131 -16.04 13.46 12.68
C GLY A 131 -17.56 13.34 12.56
N ALA A 132 -18.22 12.92 13.65
CA ALA A 132 -19.68 12.81 13.66
C ALA A 132 -20.32 14.14 13.23
N GLY A 133 -20.97 14.14 12.06
CA GLY A 133 -21.89 15.20 11.65
C GLY A 133 -23.14 15.19 12.53
#